data_AF-A0A0S4TPA9-F1
#
_entry.id   AF-A0A0S4TPA9-F1
#
_cell.length_a   1.000
_cell.length_b   1.000
_cell.length_c   1.000
_cell.angle_alpha   90.00
_cell.angle_beta   90.00
_cell.angle_gamma   90.00
#
_symmetry.space_group_name_H-M   'P 1'
#
loop_
_entity.id
_entity.type
_entity.pdbx_description
1 polymer ?
#
loop_
_entity_poly.entity_id
_entity_poly.type
_entity_poly.pdbx_seq_one_letter_code
_entity_poly.pdbx_strand_id
1 'polypeptide(L)'
;MYSYQPRTLMPTANFIRLLFVVVTSMLFLLAGCARTSPETDFWKWFQKNEASLFDFERDQEGVFDRLAAEMRKVHPSLTFEFGPKEDGRREFVISADGIRDAFPKVESLASAAPTLPRWTVIRFRPRREPADIQYNGMTVKASTVSVGVHPDGAKVGLTVFIPGYAASERRTFGSIAFLFLDQALGEFDVETRVGDVDVRAPLPVDSNAVPLSELPQTFDTFVSKLSTR
;
A
#
# COMPACT_ATOMS: atom_id res chain seq x y z
N MET A 1 -34.38 97.96 24.16
CA MET A 1 -34.71 98.07 22.71
C MET A 1 -33.41 97.81 21.96
N TYR A 2 -33.36 96.80 21.08
CA TYR A 2 -32.26 96.46 20.13
C TYR A 2 -30.86 96.15 20.74
N SER A 3 -30.37 94.90 20.67
CA SER A 3 -29.56 94.31 19.57
C SER A 3 -28.17 94.97 19.45
N TYR A 4 -27.03 94.32 19.23
CA TYR A 4 -26.64 92.98 18.79
C TYR A 4 -25.09 92.99 18.94
N GLN A 5 -24.50 92.09 19.76
CA GLN A 5 -23.50 91.05 19.37
C GLN A 5 -22.09 91.53 18.89
N PRO A 6 -21.03 90.70 18.92
CA PRO A 6 -20.51 89.98 20.09
C PRO A 6 -18.96 89.86 20.15
N ARG A 7 -18.51 89.61 21.39
CA ARG A 7 -17.34 88.86 21.91
C ARG A 7 -16.21 88.35 21.00
N THR A 8 -14.99 88.61 21.47
CA THR A 8 -13.82 87.72 21.36
C THR A 8 -13.21 87.38 22.74
N LEU A 9 -13.11 86.06 22.96
CA LEU A 9 -12.05 85.25 23.62
C LEU A 9 -11.52 85.60 25.03
N MET A 10 -11.61 84.60 25.92
CA MET A 10 -10.48 83.96 26.66
C MET A 10 -11.04 82.96 27.74
N PRO A 11 -10.23 82.12 28.43
CA PRO A 11 -9.53 80.92 27.96
C PRO A 11 -9.75 79.68 28.90
N THR A 12 -8.95 78.62 28.68
CA THR A 12 -8.49 77.54 29.58
C THR A 12 -9.17 76.15 29.65
N ALA A 13 -8.29 75.17 29.41
CA ALA A 13 -8.04 73.92 30.16
C ALA A 13 -8.99 72.71 30.07
N ASN A 14 -8.35 71.62 29.59
CA ASN A 14 -8.51 70.19 29.94
C ASN A 14 -9.88 69.52 29.73
N PHE A 15 -9.92 68.46 28.91
CA PHE A 15 -10.10 67.08 29.36
C PHE A 15 -10.10 66.12 28.15
N ILE A 16 -9.25 65.10 28.26
CA ILE A 16 -9.16 63.81 27.56
C ILE A 16 -10.41 63.40 26.75
N ARG A 17 -10.22 63.01 25.48
CA ARG A 17 -10.82 61.78 24.90
C ARG A 17 -10.04 61.26 23.69
N LEU A 18 -9.40 60.14 23.96
CA LEU A 18 -8.68 59.24 23.06
C LEU A 18 -9.64 58.65 22.02
N LEU A 19 -9.43 58.94 20.74
CA LEU A 19 -10.14 58.31 19.63
C LEU A 19 -9.39 57.03 19.24
N PHE A 20 -9.74 55.89 19.85
CA PHE A 20 -9.35 54.58 19.33
C PHE A 20 -10.20 54.28 18.10
N VAL A 21 -9.58 54.32 16.92
CA VAL A 21 -10.14 53.74 15.70
C VAL A 21 -10.10 52.22 15.87
N VAL A 22 -11.23 51.62 16.22
CA VAL A 22 -11.40 50.17 16.17
C VAL A 22 -11.64 49.78 14.72
N VAL A 23 -10.57 49.51 13.98
CA VAL A 23 -10.67 48.69 12.77
C VAL A 23 -10.88 47.26 13.27
N THR A 24 -12.15 46.83 13.34
CA THR A 24 -12.47 45.42 13.52
C THR A 24 -11.95 44.67 12.30
N SER A 25 -10.74 44.12 12.41
CA SER A 25 -10.27 43.06 11.53
C SER A 25 -11.28 41.93 11.60
N MET A 26 -12.13 41.86 10.59
CA MET A 26 -13.03 40.75 10.36
C MET A 26 -12.15 39.56 9.99
N LEU A 27 -11.67 38.86 11.01
CA LEU A 27 -10.99 37.58 10.86
C LEU A 27 -12.05 36.61 10.37
N PHE A 28 -12.21 36.51 9.05
CA PHE A 28 -12.90 35.41 8.43
C PHE A 28 -12.12 34.14 8.81
N LEU A 29 -12.55 33.50 9.90
CA LEU A 29 -12.26 32.11 10.17
C LEU A 29 -12.94 31.33 9.04
N LEU A 30 -12.24 31.19 7.93
CA LEU A 30 -12.44 30.10 7.00
C LEU A 30 -12.01 28.84 7.73
N ALA A 31 -12.85 28.37 8.65
CA ALA A 31 -12.90 26.97 8.99
C ALA A 31 -13.44 26.25 7.76
N GLY A 32 -12.61 26.13 6.72
CA GLY A 32 -12.82 25.14 5.70
C GLY A 32 -12.82 23.81 6.43
N CYS A 33 -13.97 23.13 6.49
CA CYS A 33 -13.96 21.69 6.71
C CYS A 33 -13.06 21.11 5.62
N ALA A 34 -11.79 20.87 5.94
CA ALA A 34 -10.92 20.09 5.09
C ALA A 34 -11.64 18.76 4.90
N ARG A 35 -12.17 18.52 3.70
CA ARG A 35 -12.65 17.19 3.34
C ARG A 35 -11.45 16.27 3.53
N THR A 36 -11.57 15.35 4.47
CA THR A 36 -10.55 14.35 4.73
C THR A 36 -10.41 13.48 3.49
N SER A 37 -9.18 13.11 3.13
CA SER A 37 -8.97 12.23 1.99
C SER A 37 -9.55 10.84 2.30
N PRO A 38 -9.90 10.03 1.27
CA PRO A 38 -10.31 8.65 1.49
C PRO A 38 -9.32 7.85 2.34
N GLU A 39 -8.01 8.09 2.18
CA GLU A 39 -6.96 7.48 3.00
C GLU A 39 -7.04 7.93 4.48
N THR A 40 -7.31 9.22 4.72
CA THR A 40 -7.47 9.76 6.07
C THR A 40 -8.68 9.13 6.77
N ASP A 41 -9.79 8.97 6.04
CA ASP A 41 -11.01 8.34 6.56
C ASP A 41 -10.79 6.84 6.84
N PHE A 42 -10.09 6.13 5.95
CA PHE A 42 -9.68 4.76 6.16
C PHE A 42 -8.87 4.61 7.45
N TRP A 43 -7.86 5.44 7.67
CA TRP A 43 -7.01 5.31 8.85
C TRP A 43 -7.72 5.66 10.16
N LYS A 44 -8.64 6.63 10.14
CA LYS A 44 -9.52 6.88 11.30
C LYS A 44 -10.39 5.67 11.61
N TRP A 45 -10.96 5.04 10.58
CA TRP A 45 -11.71 3.80 10.75
C TRP A 45 -10.80 2.69 11.28
N PHE A 46 -9.60 2.53 10.74
CA PHE A 46 -8.63 1.52 11.16
C PHE A 46 -8.33 1.67 12.65
N GLN A 47 -7.99 2.88 13.12
CA GLN A 47 -7.73 3.15 14.53
C GLN A 47 -8.93 2.84 15.44
N LYS A 48 -10.14 3.18 15.00
CA LYS A 48 -11.37 2.90 15.74
C LYS A 48 -11.64 1.38 15.88
N ASN A 49 -11.24 0.59 14.89
CA ASN A 49 -11.47 -0.85 14.84
C ASN A 49 -10.22 -1.67 15.18
N GLU A 50 -9.15 -1.01 15.62
CA GLU A 50 -7.80 -1.56 15.68
C GLU A 50 -7.71 -2.80 16.56
N ALA A 51 -8.47 -2.89 17.66
CA ALA A 51 -8.50 -4.08 18.51
C ALA A 51 -9.09 -5.31 17.77
N SER A 52 -10.14 -5.13 16.97
CA SER A 52 -10.75 -6.21 16.19
C SER A 52 -9.88 -6.61 15.00
N LEU A 53 -9.21 -5.64 14.36
CA LEU A 53 -8.19 -5.91 13.34
C LEU A 53 -7.01 -6.64 13.97
N PHE A 54 -6.66 -6.30 15.22
CA PHE A 54 -5.53 -6.88 15.91
C PHE A 54 -5.78 -8.33 16.32
N ASP A 55 -6.99 -8.65 16.73
CA ASP A 55 -7.39 -10.01 17.08
C ASP A 55 -8.37 -10.60 16.06
N PHE A 56 -8.08 -10.39 14.76
CA PHE A 56 -8.96 -10.79 13.67
C PHE A 56 -9.29 -12.29 13.69
N GLU A 57 -8.42 -13.12 14.28
CA GLU A 57 -8.62 -14.57 14.36
C GLU A 57 -9.91 -14.95 15.11
N ARG A 58 -10.48 -14.05 15.90
CA ARG A 58 -11.76 -14.23 16.60
C ARG A 58 -12.98 -14.16 15.67
N ASP A 59 -12.88 -13.42 14.56
CA ASP A 59 -13.95 -13.16 13.57
C ASP A 59 -13.30 -12.84 12.22
N GLN A 60 -12.56 -13.79 11.65
CA GLN A 60 -11.71 -13.50 10.49
C GLN A 60 -12.53 -13.02 9.30
N GLU A 61 -13.59 -13.74 8.95
CA GLU A 61 -14.46 -13.42 7.81
C GLU A 61 -15.10 -12.04 7.99
N GLY A 62 -15.75 -11.79 9.14
CA GLY A 62 -16.42 -10.52 9.39
C GLY A 62 -15.44 -9.34 9.45
N VAL A 63 -14.24 -9.54 10.00
CA VAL A 63 -13.19 -8.52 10.01
C VAL A 63 -12.68 -8.24 8.60
N PHE A 64 -12.44 -9.27 7.81
CA PHE A 64 -11.89 -9.13 6.46
C PHE A 64 -12.89 -8.48 5.51
N ASP A 65 -14.17 -8.83 5.60
CA ASP A 65 -15.24 -8.20 4.81
C ASP A 65 -15.34 -6.70 5.09
N ARG A 66 -15.31 -6.31 6.38
CA ARG A 66 -15.35 -4.91 6.80
C ARG A 66 -14.10 -4.17 6.32
N LEU A 67 -12.91 -4.74 6.51
CA LEU A 67 -11.66 -4.13 6.07
C LEU A 67 -11.62 -3.95 4.54
N ALA A 68 -11.98 -4.99 3.78
CA ALA A 68 -12.08 -4.92 2.32
C ALA A 68 -13.09 -3.84 1.87
N ALA A 69 -14.21 -3.69 2.57
CA ALA A 69 -15.20 -2.66 2.28
C ALA A 69 -14.66 -1.25 2.47
N GLU A 70 -13.84 -1.02 3.49
CA GLU A 70 -13.20 0.28 3.72
C GLU A 70 -12.07 0.55 2.74
N MET A 71 -11.26 -0.45 2.40
CA MET A 71 -10.20 -0.31 1.39
C MET A 71 -10.77 0.01 0.01
N ARG A 72 -11.91 -0.58 -0.37
CA ARG A 72 -12.62 -0.26 -1.61
C ARG A 72 -13.05 1.20 -1.73
N LYS A 73 -13.26 1.90 -0.62
CA LYS A 73 -13.55 3.35 -0.63
C LYS A 73 -12.33 4.19 -1.00
N VAL A 74 -11.13 3.68 -0.72
CA VAL A 74 -9.88 4.30 -1.17
C VAL A 74 -9.67 3.99 -2.66
N HIS A 75 -9.71 2.72 -3.04
CA HIS A 75 -9.65 2.28 -4.43
C HIS A 75 -10.12 0.82 -4.57
N PRO A 76 -10.89 0.46 -5.62
CA PRO A 76 -11.49 -0.87 -5.76
C PRO A 76 -10.48 -2.03 -5.90
N SER A 77 -9.28 -1.75 -6.37
CA SER A 77 -8.22 -2.75 -6.57
C SER A 77 -7.32 -2.99 -5.35
N LEU A 78 -7.55 -2.29 -4.23
CA LEU A 78 -6.72 -2.50 -3.05
C LEU A 78 -7.19 -3.71 -2.26
N THR A 79 -6.22 -4.52 -1.84
CA THR A 79 -6.38 -5.68 -0.96
C THR A 79 -5.32 -5.66 0.14
N PHE A 80 -5.37 -6.63 1.04
CA PHE A 80 -4.49 -6.67 2.21
C PHE A 80 -4.06 -8.07 2.62
N GLU A 81 -2.99 -8.11 3.42
CA GLU A 81 -2.61 -9.26 4.23
C GLU A 81 -2.26 -8.83 5.65
N PHE A 82 -2.48 -9.72 6.61
CA PHE A 82 -1.95 -9.60 7.96
C PHE A 82 -0.84 -10.62 8.20
N GLY A 83 0.27 -10.14 8.75
CA GLY A 83 1.33 -11.00 9.26
C GLY A 83 1.02 -11.55 10.65
N PRO A 84 1.85 -12.48 11.17
CA PRO A 84 1.71 -13.02 12.52
C PRO A 84 2.00 -11.99 13.61
N LYS A 85 1.51 -12.24 14.84
CA LYS A 85 1.82 -11.44 16.03
C LYS A 85 3.25 -11.73 16.48
N GLU A 86 4.13 -10.75 16.35
CA GLU A 86 5.53 -10.81 16.78
C GLU A 86 5.83 -9.62 17.68
N ASP A 87 6.32 -9.87 18.89
CA ASP A 87 6.65 -8.84 19.89
C ASP A 87 5.55 -7.80 20.13
N GLY A 88 4.29 -8.24 20.13
CA GLY A 88 3.12 -7.37 20.33
C GLY A 88 2.73 -6.51 19.12
N ARG A 89 3.34 -6.77 17.95
CA ARG A 89 3.06 -6.08 16.68
C ARG A 89 2.60 -7.08 15.59
N ARG A 90 1.98 -6.58 14.52
CA ARG A 90 1.73 -7.32 13.28
C ARG A 90 2.03 -6.48 12.06
N GLU A 91 2.32 -7.15 10.95
CA GLU A 91 2.33 -6.53 9.63
C GLU A 91 0.90 -6.28 9.14
N PHE A 92 0.68 -5.12 8.53
CA PHE A 92 -0.46 -4.84 7.65
C PHE A 92 0.09 -4.50 6.27
N VAL A 93 -0.02 -5.46 5.37
CA VAL A 93 0.43 -5.32 3.99
C VAL A 93 -0.72 -4.75 3.17
N ILE A 94 -0.45 -3.66 2.44
CA ILE A 94 -1.37 -3.07 1.46
C ILE A 94 -0.89 -3.51 0.09
N SER A 95 -1.77 -4.12 -0.70
CA SER A 95 -1.45 -4.69 -2.01
C SER A 95 -2.46 -4.24 -3.06
N ALA A 96 -2.08 -4.29 -4.32
CA ALA A 96 -2.95 -4.05 -5.47
C ALA A 96 -3.36 -5.35 -6.19
N ASP A 97 -3.01 -6.51 -5.64
CA ASP A 97 -3.29 -7.84 -6.21
C ASP A 97 -2.80 -7.97 -7.65
N GLY A 98 -1.58 -7.48 -7.93
CA GLY A 98 -0.99 -7.49 -9.27
C GLY A 98 -1.52 -6.40 -10.21
N ILE A 99 -2.45 -5.54 -9.77
CA ILE A 99 -2.98 -4.45 -10.60
C ILE A 99 -2.03 -3.25 -10.52
N ARG A 100 -1.00 -3.23 -11.37
CA ARG A 100 0.03 -2.17 -11.41
C ARG A 100 -0.54 -0.75 -11.47
N ASP A 101 -1.63 -0.53 -12.20
CA ASP A 101 -2.27 0.79 -12.30
C ASP A 101 -2.77 1.33 -10.94
N ALA A 102 -2.99 0.45 -9.96
CA ALA A 102 -3.40 0.80 -8.61
C ALA A 102 -2.21 1.01 -7.64
N PHE A 103 -0.96 0.83 -8.07
CA PHE A 103 0.23 1.03 -7.22
C PHE A 103 0.29 2.43 -6.58
N PRO A 104 -0.02 3.53 -7.28
CA PRO A 104 -0.07 4.85 -6.66
C PRO A 104 -1.05 4.95 -5.47
N LYS A 105 -2.08 4.08 -5.43
CA LYS A 105 -3.05 4.01 -4.32
C LYS A 105 -2.56 3.16 -3.16
N VAL A 106 -1.77 2.13 -3.42
CA VAL A 106 -1.03 1.42 -2.36
C VAL A 106 -0.10 2.41 -1.66
N GLU A 107 0.67 3.16 -2.44
CA GLU A 107 1.61 4.16 -1.92
C GLU A 107 0.91 5.29 -1.15
N SER A 108 -0.16 5.88 -1.72
CA SER A 108 -0.87 6.96 -1.05
C SER A 108 -1.49 6.51 0.28
N LEU A 109 -2.07 5.31 0.32
CA LEU A 109 -2.65 4.76 1.54
C LEU A 109 -1.58 4.48 2.59
N ALA A 110 -0.49 3.81 2.21
CA ALA A 110 0.62 3.51 3.12
C ALA A 110 1.29 4.78 3.67
N SER A 111 1.52 5.80 2.83
CA SER A 111 2.12 7.08 3.25
C SER A 111 1.22 7.91 4.15
N ALA A 112 -0.10 7.73 4.08
CA ALA A 112 -1.05 8.40 4.95
C ALA A 112 -1.21 7.73 6.33
N ALA A 113 -0.52 6.62 6.59
CA ALA A 113 -0.66 5.88 7.84
C ALA A 113 -0.27 6.73 9.07
N PRO A 114 -1.13 6.81 10.09
CA PRO A 114 -0.77 7.45 11.35
C PRO A 114 0.21 6.55 12.12
N THR A 115 0.74 7.06 13.23
CA THR A 115 1.50 6.22 14.17
C THR A 115 0.60 5.12 14.74
N LEU A 116 0.98 3.86 14.49
CA LEU A 116 0.28 2.67 14.96
C LEU A 116 1.27 1.78 15.73
N PRO A 117 1.38 1.93 17.07
CA PRO A 117 2.41 1.25 17.86
C PRO A 117 2.44 -0.28 17.73
N ARG A 118 1.28 -0.88 17.45
CA ARG A 118 1.07 -2.32 17.31
C ARG A 118 1.16 -2.83 15.87
N TRP A 119 1.52 -1.98 14.92
CA TRP A 119 1.48 -2.33 13.50
C TRP A 119 2.76 -1.93 12.77
N THR A 120 3.07 -2.68 11.74
CA THR A 120 4.06 -2.33 10.71
C THR A 120 3.31 -2.26 9.40
N VAL A 121 3.13 -1.05 8.87
CA VAL A 121 2.45 -0.85 7.58
C VAL A 121 3.46 -1.08 6.47
N ILE A 122 3.15 -2.02 5.58
CA ILE A 122 4.01 -2.43 4.48
C ILE A 122 3.27 -2.15 3.17
N ARG A 123 3.97 -1.53 2.22
CA ARG A 123 3.47 -1.36 0.85
C ARG A 123 3.94 -2.54 0.01
N PHE A 124 3.02 -3.10 -0.77
CA PHE A 124 3.20 -4.28 -1.61
C PHE A 124 3.53 -5.54 -0.81
N ARG A 125 3.16 -6.71 -1.34
CA ARG A 125 3.60 -7.99 -0.75
C ARG A 125 5.13 -8.04 -0.73
N PRO A 126 5.77 -8.15 0.46
CA PRO A 126 7.22 -8.21 0.55
C PRO A 126 7.72 -9.59 0.06
N ARG A 127 9.00 -9.65 -0.29
CA ARG A 127 9.70 -10.92 -0.48
C ARG A 127 9.65 -11.74 0.82
N ARG A 128 9.35 -13.03 0.69
CA ARG A 128 9.29 -14.02 1.75
C ARG A 128 9.91 -15.33 1.24
N GLU A 129 10.37 -16.16 2.17
CA GLU A 129 10.74 -17.54 1.82
C GLU A 129 9.50 -18.27 1.28
N PRO A 130 9.56 -18.83 0.06
CA PRO A 130 8.40 -19.49 -0.52
C PRO A 130 7.97 -20.70 0.32
N ALA A 131 6.69 -20.74 0.66
CA ALA A 131 6.07 -21.82 1.41
C ALA A 131 5.30 -22.75 0.47
N ASP A 132 4.99 -23.97 0.93
CA ASP A 132 4.14 -24.89 0.17
C ASP A 132 2.77 -24.24 -0.11
N ILE A 133 2.28 -24.41 -1.33
CA ILE A 133 1.01 -23.82 -1.77
C ILE A 133 -0.06 -24.90 -1.83
N GLN A 134 -1.19 -24.63 -1.19
CA GLN A 134 -2.42 -25.37 -1.38
C GLN A 134 -3.43 -24.48 -2.10
N TYR A 135 -3.85 -24.87 -3.31
CA TYR A 135 -4.73 -24.06 -4.14
C TYR A 135 -5.64 -24.95 -5.00
N ASN A 136 -6.96 -24.72 -4.95
CA ASN A 136 -7.97 -25.53 -5.67
C ASN A 136 -7.81 -27.05 -5.49
N GLY A 137 -7.47 -27.51 -4.28
CA GLY A 137 -7.29 -28.93 -3.98
C GLY A 137 -5.95 -29.53 -4.43
N MET A 138 -5.07 -28.74 -5.05
CA MET A 138 -3.70 -29.11 -5.40
C MET A 138 -2.74 -28.65 -4.31
N THR A 139 -1.74 -29.48 -4.00
CA THR A 139 -0.63 -29.12 -3.10
C THR A 139 0.67 -29.17 -3.90
N VAL A 140 1.41 -28.06 -3.93
CA VAL A 140 2.72 -27.98 -4.56
C VAL A 140 3.75 -27.60 -3.51
N LYS A 141 4.81 -28.40 -3.41
CA LYS A 141 5.92 -28.13 -2.48
C LYS A 141 6.88 -27.12 -3.08
N ALA A 142 7.18 -26.05 -2.36
CA ALA A 142 8.09 -25.00 -2.84
C ALA A 142 9.46 -25.56 -3.25
N SER A 143 9.98 -26.51 -2.47
CA SER A 143 11.27 -27.17 -2.71
C SER A 143 11.33 -28.03 -3.98
N THR A 144 10.18 -28.29 -4.62
CA THR A 144 10.10 -29.07 -5.86
C THR A 144 9.97 -28.21 -7.11
N VAL A 145 9.83 -26.89 -6.92
CA VAL A 145 9.71 -25.92 -8.01
C VAL A 145 11.08 -25.39 -8.39
N SER A 146 11.34 -25.31 -9.69
CA SER A 146 12.50 -24.64 -10.26
C SER A 146 12.09 -23.59 -11.27
N VAL A 147 12.97 -22.64 -11.56
CA VAL A 147 12.67 -21.49 -12.41
C VAL A 147 13.82 -21.26 -13.38
N GLY A 148 13.49 -21.24 -14.67
CA GLY A 148 14.37 -20.75 -15.72
C GLY A 148 14.26 -19.23 -15.80
N VAL A 149 15.41 -18.54 -15.81
CA VAL A 149 15.49 -17.08 -15.88
C VAL A 149 16.16 -16.68 -17.20
N HIS A 150 15.52 -15.81 -17.98
CA HIS A 150 16.01 -15.43 -19.30
C HIS A 150 15.73 -13.96 -19.63
N PRO A 151 16.44 -13.36 -20.61
CA PRO A 151 16.13 -12.01 -21.04
C PRO A 151 14.74 -11.94 -21.68
N ASP A 152 14.05 -10.83 -21.43
CA ASP A 152 12.81 -10.46 -22.12
C ASP A 152 12.77 -8.94 -22.36
N GLY A 153 13.50 -8.49 -23.37
CA GLY A 153 13.68 -7.06 -23.65
C GLY A 153 14.35 -6.34 -22.47
N ALA A 154 13.65 -5.35 -21.91
CA ALA A 154 14.08 -4.59 -20.73
C ALA A 154 13.66 -5.25 -19.40
N LYS A 155 12.97 -6.39 -19.46
CA LYS A 155 12.44 -7.15 -18.33
C LYS A 155 13.10 -8.53 -18.26
N VAL A 156 12.74 -9.27 -17.21
CA VAL A 156 13.21 -10.65 -16.98
C VAL A 156 12.06 -11.61 -17.26
N GLY A 157 12.22 -12.50 -18.24
CA GLY A 157 11.28 -13.58 -18.50
C GLY A 157 11.55 -14.77 -17.58
N LEU A 158 10.49 -15.43 -17.15
CA LEU A 158 10.52 -16.56 -16.22
C LEU A 158 9.78 -17.77 -16.80
N THR A 159 10.39 -18.94 -16.70
CA THR A 159 9.69 -20.22 -16.89
C THR A 159 9.64 -20.95 -15.56
N VAL A 160 8.46 -21.10 -14.98
CA VAL A 160 8.24 -21.80 -13.71
C VAL A 160 7.95 -23.27 -13.98
N PHE A 161 8.77 -24.14 -13.43
CA PHE A 161 8.67 -25.58 -13.60
C PHE A 161 8.01 -26.21 -12.37
N ILE A 162 6.79 -26.73 -12.54
CA ILE A 162 5.99 -27.28 -11.44
C ILE A 162 5.73 -28.78 -11.70
N PRO A 163 6.13 -29.69 -10.78
CA PRO A 163 5.80 -31.10 -10.88
C PRO A 163 4.30 -31.34 -11.00
N GLY A 164 3.91 -32.24 -11.91
CA GLY A 164 2.51 -32.55 -12.16
C GLY A 164 1.79 -31.55 -13.08
N TYR A 165 2.49 -30.55 -13.64
CA TYR A 165 1.89 -29.62 -14.62
C TYR A 165 1.12 -30.36 -15.73
N ALA A 166 -0.13 -29.97 -15.90
CA ALA A 166 -1.02 -30.46 -16.95
C ALA A 166 -1.63 -29.28 -17.70
N ALA A 167 -1.58 -29.32 -19.04
CA ALA A 167 -2.12 -28.25 -19.88
C ALA A 167 -3.62 -28.02 -19.69
N SER A 168 -4.39 -29.05 -19.34
CA SER A 168 -5.81 -28.95 -18.98
C SER A 168 -6.07 -28.08 -17.74
N GLU A 169 -5.09 -27.96 -16.85
CA GLU A 169 -5.15 -27.21 -15.59
C GLU A 169 -4.28 -25.95 -15.63
N ARG A 170 -3.91 -25.48 -16.83
CA ARG A 170 -3.00 -24.34 -17.03
C ARG A 170 -3.34 -23.11 -16.19
N ARG A 171 -4.63 -22.81 -15.98
CA ARG A 171 -5.06 -21.68 -15.13
C ARG A 171 -4.65 -21.87 -13.67
N THR A 172 -4.91 -23.04 -13.10
CA THR A 172 -4.56 -23.37 -11.72
C THR A 172 -3.04 -23.32 -11.52
N PHE A 173 -2.28 -23.93 -12.43
CA PHE A 173 -0.81 -23.88 -12.38
C PHE A 173 -0.25 -22.48 -12.58
N GLY A 174 -0.89 -21.67 -13.42
CA GLY A 174 -0.60 -20.25 -13.57
C GLY A 174 -0.77 -19.49 -12.25
N SER A 175 -1.91 -19.65 -11.58
CA SER A 175 -2.14 -19.02 -10.26
C SER A 175 -1.13 -19.46 -9.23
N ILE A 176 -0.81 -20.76 -9.15
CA ILE A 176 0.21 -21.28 -8.22
C ILE A 176 1.59 -20.69 -8.54
N ALA A 177 1.96 -20.58 -9.83
CA ALA A 177 3.21 -19.97 -10.24
C ALA A 177 3.31 -18.51 -9.76
N PHE A 178 2.27 -17.69 -9.99
CA PHE A 178 2.27 -16.30 -9.51
C PHE A 178 2.32 -16.19 -7.99
N LEU A 179 1.65 -17.07 -7.25
CA LEU A 179 1.75 -17.11 -5.79
C LEU A 179 3.20 -17.39 -5.31
N PHE A 180 3.92 -18.31 -5.98
CA PHE A 180 5.34 -18.55 -5.68
C PHE A 180 6.23 -17.36 -6.05
N LEU A 181 5.97 -16.72 -7.20
CA LEU A 181 6.74 -15.57 -7.65
C LEU A 181 6.52 -14.36 -6.74
N ASP A 182 5.29 -14.11 -6.29
CA ASP A 182 4.96 -13.06 -5.31
C ASP A 182 5.70 -13.28 -3.99
N GLN A 183 5.74 -14.53 -3.50
CA GLN A 183 6.53 -14.86 -2.31
C GLN A 183 8.01 -14.61 -2.56
N ALA A 184 8.60 -15.18 -3.62
CA ALA A 184 10.04 -15.11 -3.85
C ALA A 184 10.55 -13.70 -4.19
N LEU A 185 9.82 -12.96 -5.04
CA LEU A 185 10.28 -11.70 -5.63
C LEU A 185 9.55 -10.48 -5.08
N GLY A 186 8.41 -10.67 -4.42
CA GLY A 186 7.56 -9.58 -3.96
C GLY A 186 6.75 -8.97 -5.11
N GLU A 187 5.56 -8.45 -4.78
CA GLU A 187 4.60 -7.95 -5.76
C GLU A 187 5.20 -6.82 -6.64
N PHE A 188 6.00 -5.93 -6.06
CA PHE A 188 6.54 -4.79 -6.82
C PHE A 188 7.46 -5.24 -7.95
N ASP A 189 8.36 -6.19 -7.71
CA ASP A 189 9.30 -6.66 -8.73
C ASP A 189 8.60 -7.56 -9.76
N VAL A 190 7.64 -8.38 -9.32
CA VAL A 190 6.78 -9.16 -10.23
C VAL A 190 6.10 -8.22 -11.24
N GLU A 191 5.42 -7.17 -10.78
CA GLU A 191 4.62 -6.34 -11.69
C GLU A 191 5.45 -5.33 -12.51
N THR A 192 6.64 -4.96 -12.03
CA THR A 192 7.44 -3.90 -12.68
C THR A 192 8.61 -4.44 -13.49
N ARG A 193 9.18 -5.59 -13.11
CA ARG A 193 10.44 -6.09 -13.67
C ARG A 193 10.33 -7.48 -14.31
N VAL A 194 9.35 -8.29 -13.92
CA VAL A 194 9.05 -9.54 -14.63
C VAL A 194 8.34 -9.24 -15.95
N GLY A 195 8.76 -9.93 -17.00
CA GLY A 195 8.17 -9.93 -18.33
C GLY A 195 7.28 -11.15 -18.52
N ASP A 196 7.48 -11.88 -19.61
CA ASP A 196 6.74 -13.11 -19.88
C ASP A 196 6.97 -14.17 -18.79
N VAL A 197 5.87 -14.76 -18.33
CA VAL A 197 5.85 -15.90 -17.41
C VAL A 197 5.21 -17.09 -18.11
N ASP A 198 5.95 -18.20 -18.21
CA ASP A 198 5.42 -19.48 -18.66
C ASP A 198 5.47 -20.53 -17.54
N VAL A 199 4.58 -21.52 -17.61
CA VAL A 199 4.53 -22.63 -16.63
C VAL A 199 4.61 -23.96 -17.37
N ARG A 200 5.51 -24.83 -16.93
CA ARG A 200 5.79 -26.11 -17.59
C ARG A 200 6.02 -27.23 -16.58
N ALA A 201 5.99 -28.47 -17.09
CA ALA A 201 6.48 -29.61 -16.32
C ALA A 201 8.01 -29.53 -16.14
N PRO A 202 8.57 -30.12 -15.08
CA PRO A 202 10.00 -30.06 -14.80
C PRO A 202 10.88 -30.56 -15.96
N LEU A 203 12.00 -29.86 -16.15
CA LEU A 203 13.07 -30.30 -17.04
C LEU A 203 13.94 -31.36 -16.36
N PRO A 204 14.77 -32.09 -17.14
CA PRO A 204 15.84 -32.90 -16.59
C PRO A 204 16.80 -32.08 -15.71
N VAL A 205 17.53 -32.78 -14.82
CA VAL A 205 18.37 -32.20 -13.76
C VAL A 205 19.54 -31.34 -14.30
N ASP A 206 19.91 -31.48 -15.57
CA ASP A 206 21.00 -30.74 -16.23
C ASP A 206 20.57 -29.42 -16.89
N SER A 207 19.34 -28.96 -16.66
CA SER A 207 18.88 -27.64 -17.15
C SER A 207 19.49 -26.46 -16.39
N ASN A 208 19.57 -25.28 -17.02
CA ASN A 208 19.98 -24.02 -16.38
C ASN A 208 18.91 -23.41 -15.43
N ALA A 209 17.91 -24.19 -15.02
CA ALA A 209 16.90 -23.73 -14.06
C ALA A 209 17.49 -23.74 -12.65
N VAL A 210 17.13 -22.74 -11.85
CA VAL A 210 17.53 -22.67 -10.43
C VAL A 210 16.38 -23.13 -9.54
N PRO A 211 16.64 -23.71 -8.35
CA PRO A 211 15.59 -23.91 -7.35
C PRO A 211 14.86 -22.60 -7.04
N LEU A 212 13.56 -22.68 -6.71
CA LEU A 212 12.76 -21.50 -6.38
C LEU A 212 13.38 -20.64 -5.25
N SER A 213 14.04 -21.28 -4.26
CA SER A 213 14.75 -20.60 -3.18
C SER A 213 15.95 -19.74 -3.65
N GLU A 214 16.53 -20.07 -4.81
CA GLU A 214 17.66 -19.33 -5.40
C GLU A 214 17.21 -18.29 -6.44
N LEU A 215 15.90 -18.23 -6.74
CA LEU A 215 15.34 -17.29 -7.69
C LEU A 215 15.63 -15.83 -7.34
N PRO A 216 15.50 -15.35 -6.08
CA PRO A 216 15.69 -13.93 -5.77
C PRO A 216 17.09 -13.43 -6.15
N GLN A 217 18.13 -14.19 -5.78
CA GLN A 217 19.51 -13.84 -6.09
C GLN A 217 19.79 -13.88 -7.60
N THR A 218 19.27 -14.89 -8.29
CA THR A 218 19.42 -15.05 -9.74
C THR A 218 18.72 -13.91 -10.49
N PHE A 219 17.52 -13.55 -10.07
CA PHE A 219 16.72 -12.46 -10.60
C PHE A 219 17.42 -11.10 -10.43
N ASP A 220 17.90 -10.80 -9.22
CA ASP A 220 18.58 -9.53 -8.92
C ASP A 220 19.88 -9.37 -9.74
N THR A 221 20.60 -10.47 -9.95
CA THR A 221 21.77 -10.49 -10.85
C THR A 221 21.38 -10.14 -12.28
N PHE A 222 20.24 -10.63 -12.75
CA PHE A 222 19.75 -10.37 -14.10
C PHE A 222 19.31 -8.90 -14.27
N VAL A 223 18.50 -8.40 -13.32
CA VAL A 223 18.04 -7.00 -13.27
C VAL A 223 19.23 -6.03 -13.25
N SER A 224 20.26 -6.33 -12.47
CA SER A 224 21.47 -5.50 -12.39
C SER A 224 22.17 -5.40 -13.75
N LYS A 225 22.30 -6.51 -14.47
CA LYS A 225 22.92 -6.53 -15.82
C LYS A 225 22.12 -5.76 -16.86
N LEU A 226 20.80 -5.76 -16.76
CA LEU A 226 19.92 -4.99 -17.64
C LEU A 226 20.04 -3.49 -17.38
N SER A 227 20.20 -3.09 -16.11
CA SER A 227 20.29 -1.68 -15.70
C SER A 227 21.64 -1.02 -16.07
N THR A 228 22.66 -1.81 -16.39
CA THR A 228 24.00 -1.33 -16.81
C THR A 228 24.18 -1.22 -18.32
N ARG A 229 23.17 -1.54 -19.12
CA ARG A 229 23.18 -1.43 -20.59
C ARG A 229 22.46 -0.17 -21.04
#